data_AF-A0A7G1KQK8-F1
#
_entry.id   AF-A0A7G1KQK8-F1
#
_cell.length_a   1.000
_cell.length_b   1.000
_cell.length_c   1.000
_cell.angle_alpha   90.00
_cell.angle_beta   90.00
_cell.angle_gamma   90.00
#
_symmetry.space_group_name_H-M   'P 1'
#
loop_
_entity.id
_entity.type
_entity.pdbx_description
1 polymer ?
#
loop_
_entity_poly.entity_id
_entity_poly.type
_entity_poly.pdbx_seq_one_letter_code
_entity_poly.pdbx_strand_id
1 'polypeptide(L)'
;MKAGEPQIAERFDRGLFVGDPGQLDPFTIVGTERWIGLPHDPTQNGVTVMLQHNPDTPEHRLPVSWRLPPTAAPTIAEAFYPFTGGFTAGIDTGTRSLEFRTAAFGNTDLDETLAMALATGWALHELPRRHVPRTDAQTIQTAANLAGRLLDRGAVATCERHRDGRLLDATDIAIGVAHRDQADLVRAALSRTGNPNAARVVVNTANRLQGREFEVVIVVHPLSGRRDATSFHLEAGRLCVLTSRHRQACIVIAREGITDLLDSHPSTDPVHLSVPAKFPDGWEANQVVMAKLIADHRVAA
;
A
#
# COMPACT_ATOMS: atom_id res chain seq x y z
N MET A 1 15.41 -23.41 -32.28
CA MET A 1 15.08 -21.98 -32.40
C MET A 1 15.25 -21.39 -31.01
N LYS A 2 16.39 -20.75 -30.74
CA LYS A 2 16.69 -20.12 -29.43
C LYS A 2 15.88 -18.82 -29.36
N ALA A 3 14.91 -18.73 -28.46
CA ALA A 3 14.11 -17.54 -28.28
C ALA A 3 13.85 -17.36 -26.77
N GLY A 4 14.46 -16.34 -26.16
CA GLY A 4 14.06 -15.90 -24.81
C GLY A 4 15.16 -15.45 -23.86
N GLU A 5 16.45 -15.51 -24.21
CA GLU A 5 17.41 -14.65 -23.52
C GLU A 5 16.94 -13.19 -23.73
N PRO A 6 16.92 -12.34 -22.70
CA PRO A 6 16.85 -10.92 -22.94
C PRO A 6 18.12 -10.55 -23.73
N GLN A 7 18.02 -10.52 -25.07
CA GLN A 7 19.05 -10.17 -26.07
C GLN A 7 19.66 -8.76 -25.90
N ILE A 8 19.37 -8.15 -24.76
CA ILE A 8 19.78 -6.84 -24.34
C ILE A 8 21.10 -6.99 -23.57
N ALA A 9 21.26 -8.00 -22.69
CA ALA A 9 22.44 -8.11 -21.83
C ALA A 9 23.76 -8.24 -22.60
N GLU A 10 23.78 -9.02 -23.70
CA GLU A 10 24.95 -9.18 -24.57
C GLU A 10 25.33 -7.91 -25.36
N ARG A 11 24.48 -6.88 -25.36
CA ARG A 11 24.73 -5.61 -26.06
C ARG A 11 25.40 -4.55 -25.17
N PHE A 12 25.57 -4.81 -23.88
CA PHE A 12 26.17 -3.85 -22.96
C PHE A 12 27.39 -4.46 -22.28
N ASP A 13 28.47 -3.68 -22.19
CA ASP A 13 29.68 -4.09 -21.46
C ASP A 13 29.42 -4.28 -19.96
N ARG A 14 28.36 -3.64 -19.42
CA ARG A 14 27.90 -3.72 -18.02
C ARG A 14 26.38 -3.49 -17.96
N GLY A 15 25.69 -4.25 -17.10
CA GLY A 15 24.26 -4.05 -16.79
C GLY A 15 24.04 -3.93 -15.29
N LEU A 16 23.13 -3.03 -14.88
CA LEU A 16 22.63 -2.93 -13.51
C LEU A 16 21.12 -3.10 -13.54
N PHE A 17 20.62 -4.05 -12.76
CA PHE A 17 19.20 -4.36 -12.65
C PHE A 17 18.74 -3.99 -11.24
N VAL A 18 17.62 -3.26 -11.15
CA VAL A 18 17.01 -2.85 -9.88
C VAL A 18 15.59 -3.34 -9.87
N GLY A 19 15.20 -4.03 -8.80
CA GLY A 19 13.87 -4.57 -8.60
C GLY A 19 13.50 -4.58 -7.13
N ASP A 20 12.23 -4.85 -6.86
CA ASP A 20 11.70 -5.00 -5.52
C ASP A 20 10.74 -6.20 -5.50
N PRO A 21 11.13 -7.33 -4.87
CA PRO A 21 10.32 -8.55 -4.85
C PRO A 21 9.03 -8.40 -4.03
N GLY A 22 8.95 -7.42 -3.12
CA GLY A 22 7.77 -7.18 -2.29
C GLY A 22 6.69 -6.33 -2.97
N GLN A 23 6.94 -5.84 -4.18
CA GLN A 23 6.03 -4.94 -4.92
C GLN A 23 5.29 -5.64 -6.07
N LEU A 24 4.66 -4.84 -6.95
CA LEU A 24 3.76 -5.33 -8.00
C LEU A 24 4.50 -6.13 -9.07
N ASP A 25 3.94 -7.29 -9.41
CA ASP A 25 4.40 -8.09 -10.53
C ASP A 25 4.04 -7.44 -11.88
N PRO A 26 4.75 -7.80 -12.97
CA PRO A 26 4.34 -7.45 -14.32
C PRO A 26 2.89 -7.91 -14.58
N PHE A 27 2.05 -7.02 -15.12
CA PHE A 27 0.69 -7.38 -15.50
C PHE A 27 0.61 -7.77 -16.98
N THR A 28 -0.19 -8.79 -17.27
CA THR A 28 -0.56 -9.20 -18.63
C THR A 28 -2.09 -9.11 -18.80
N ILE A 29 -2.53 -8.69 -19.99
CA ILE A 29 -3.96 -8.68 -20.37
C ILE A 29 -4.36 -10.04 -20.98
N VAL A 30 -3.37 -10.84 -21.40
CA VAL A 30 -3.56 -12.15 -22.00
C VAL A 30 -3.43 -13.21 -20.91
N GLY A 31 -4.34 -14.20 -20.90
CA GLY A 31 -4.25 -15.35 -20.00
C GLY A 31 -2.94 -16.11 -20.24
N THR A 32 -2.11 -16.20 -19.21
CA THR A 32 -0.79 -16.83 -19.25
C THR A 32 -0.75 -18.18 -18.56
N GLU A 33 -1.90 -18.77 -18.24
CA GLU A 33 -2.02 -20.01 -17.47
C GLU A 33 -1.25 -21.17 -18.13
N ARG A 34 -1.13 -21.13 -19.47
CA ARG A 34 -0.38 -22.11 -20.27
C ARG A 34 1.14 -22.00 -20.16
N TRP A 35 1.64 -20.87 -19.66
CA TRP A 35 3.07 -20.57 -19.57
C TRP A 35 3.61 -20.76 -18.16
N ILE A 36 2.74 -20.93 -17.16
CA ILE A 36 3.11 -21.09 -15.76
C ILE A 36 4.05 -22.30 -15.60
N GLY A 37 5.20 -22.07 -14.97
CA GLY A 37 6.22 -23.09 -14.73
C GLY A 37 7.12 -23.40 -15.92
N LEU A 38 6.94 -22.72 -17.05
CA LEU A 38 7.86 -22.82 -18.19
C LEU A 38 9.04 -21.84 -18.02
N PRO A 39 10.23 -22.18 -18.54
CA PRO A 39 11.40 -21.29 -18.49
C PRO A 39 11.23 -19.94 -19.23
N HIS A 40 10.16 -19.79 -20.02
CA HIS A 40 9.88 -18.63 -20.85
C HIS A 40 8.55 -17.97 -20.45
N ASP A 41 8.14 -18.14 -19.19
CA ASP A 41 6.90 -17.54 -18.69
C ASP A 41 6.99 -15.99 -18.81
N PRO A 42 6.17 -15.35 -19.66
CA PRO A 42 6.25 -13.92 -19.89
C PRO A 42 5.77 -13.09 -18.69
N THR A 43 5.25 -13.74 -17.64
CA THR A 43 4.84 -13.07 -16.39
C THR A 43 5.96 -12.98 -15.36
N GLN A 44 7.08 -13.70 -15.56
CA GLN A 44 8.21 -13.60 -14.66
C GLN A 44 8.87 -12.23 -14.75
N ASN A 45 9.21 -11.67 -13.60
CA ASN A 45 9.91 -10.39 -13.58
C ASN A 45 11.32 -10.55 -14.20
N GLY A 46 11.78 -9.54 -14.93
CA GLY A 46 13.05 -9.61 -15.67
C GLY A 46 14.28 -9.79 -14.78
N VAL A 47 14.22 -9.37 -13.51
CA VAL A 47 15.33 -9.55 -12.54
C VAL A 47 15.43 -11.01 -12.11
N THR A 48 14.32 -11.66 -11.82
CA THR A 48 14.21 -13.08 -11.50
C THR A 48 14.66 -13.93 -12.67
N VAL A 49 14.21 -13.62 -13.90
CA VAL A 49 14.67 -14.34 -15.10
C VAL A 49 16.17 -14.16 -15.28
N MET A 50 16.70 -12.94 -15.09
CA MET A 50 18.14 -12.66 -15.17
C MET A 50 18.93 -13.47 -14.14
N LEU A 51 18.50 -13.48 -12.87
CA LEU A 51 19.17 -14.22 -11.79
C LEU A 51 19.11 -15.73 -11.99
N GLN A 52 17.99 -16.26 -12.51
CA GLN A 52 17.86 -17.68 -12.85
C GLN A 52 18.87 -18.13 -13.91
N HIS A 53 19.13 -17.26 -14.90
CA HIS A 53 20.11 -17.55 -15.97
C HIS A 53 21.55 -17.18 -15.58
N ASN A 54 21.74 -16.37 -14.53
CA ASN A 54 23.05 -15.86 -14.09
C ASN A 54 23.18 -15.99 -12.55
N PRO A 55 23.25 -17.22 -12.01
CA PRO A 55 23.18 -17.47 -10.57
C PRO A 55 24.34 -16.87 -9.76
N ASP A 56 25.48 -16.63 -10.40
CA ASP A 56 26.66 -16.04 -9.76
C ASP A 56 26.62 -14.50 -9.72
N THR A 57 25.55 -13.88 -10.20
CA THR A 57 25.39 -12.41 -10.18
C THR A 57 25.30 -11.90 -8.74
N PRO A 58 26.16 -10.95 -8.30
CA PRO A 58 26.08 -10.40 -6.96
C PRO A 58 24.75 -9.66 -6.72
N GLU A 59 24.02 -10.07 -5.69
CA GLU A 59 22.82 -9.38 -5.22
C GLU A 59 23.18 -8.42 -4.07
N HIS A 60 22.87 -7.14 -4.25
CA HIS A 60 23.03 -6.12 -3.21
C HIS A 60 21.67 -5.66 -2.71
N ARG A 61 21.45 -5.78 -1.39
CA ARG A 61 20.22 -5.35 -0.72
C ARG A 61 20.41 -3.98 -0.08
N LEU A 62 19.36 -3.16 -0.10
CA LEU A 62 19.30 -1.87 0.57
C LEU A 62 18.53 -2.03 1.89
N PRO A 63 19.21 -2.11 3.06
CA PRO A 63 18.56 -2.51 4.32
C PRO A 63 17.86 -1.34 5.04
N VAL A 64 17.83 -0.15 4.45
CA VAL A 64 17.35 1.07 5.10
C VAL A 64 16.33 1.79 4.22
N SER A 65 15.15 2.03 4.77
CA SER A 65 14.11 2.88 4.18
C SER A 65 14.19 4.29 4.74
N TRP A 66 14.49 5.26 3.88
CA TRP A 66 14.45 6.69 4.22
C TRP A 66 13.05 7.31 4.11
N ARG A 67 12.09 6.55 3.57
CA ARG A 67 10.71 6.98 3.42
C ARG A 67 9.87 6.63 4.64
N LEU A 68 9.92 5.40 5.14
CA LEU A 68 9.00 4.97 6.18
C LEU A 68 9.49 5.43 7.56
N PRO A 69 8.60 5.97 8.41
CA PRO A 69 8.97 6.28 9.79
C PRO A 69 9.22 5.00 10.60
N PRO A 70 9.92 5.09 11.75
CA PRO A 70 10.16 3.96 12.65
C PRO A 70 8.89 3.25 13.12
N THR A 71 7.76 3.96 13.13
CA THR A 71 6.44 3.41 13.48
C THR A 71 5.83 2.53 12.39
N ALA A 72 6.27 2.65 11.14
CA ALA A 72 5.72 1.93 10.00
C ALA A 72 6.67 0.90 9.40
N ALA A 73 7.99 1.17 9.42
CA ALA A 73 8.98 0.29 8.81
C ALA A 73 8.92 -1.16 9.31
N PRO A 74 8.80 -1.45 10.64
CA PRO A 74 8.73 -2.82 11.14
C PRO A 74 7.54 -3.60 10.59
N THR A 75 6.34 -3.03 10.63
CA THR A 75 5.11 -3.67 10.14
C THR A 75 5.19 -3.97 8.64
N ILE A 76 5.72 -3.05 7.84
CA ILE A 76 5.88 -3.26 6.40
C ILE A 76 6.97 -4.29 6.10
N ALA A 77 8.08 -4.26 6.82
CA ALA A 77 9.16 -5.24 6.66
C ALA A 77 8.70 -6.66 7.02
N GLU A 78 7.96 -6.81 8.13
CA GLU A 78 7.39 -8.09 8.56
C GLU A 78 6.37 -8.62 7.55
N ALA A 79 5.42 -7.79 7.13
CA ALA A 79 4.34 -8.22 6.24
C ALA A 79 4.82 -8.54 4.81
N PHE A 80 5.78 -7.78 4.28
CA PHE A 80 6.10 -7.84 2.83
C PHE A 80 7.53 -8.27 2.51
N TYR A 81 8.43 -8.32 3.50
CA TYR A 81 9.84 -8.66 3.32
C TYR A 81 10.34 -9.75 4.30
N PRO A 82 9.53 -10.76 4.69
CA PRO A 82 9.90 -11.71 5.75
C PRO A 82 11.15 -12.55 5.43
N PHE A 83 11.36 -12.88 4.15
CA PHE A 83 12.45 -13.76 3.71
C PHE A 83 13.65 -13.02 3.10
N THR A 84 13.57 -11.69 2.97
CA THR A 84 14.63 -10.88 2.34
C THR A 84 15.57 -10.22 3.37
N GLY A 85 15.38 -10.52 4.66
CA GLY A 85 16.14 -9.91 5.76
C GLY A 85 15.55 -8.59 6.27
N GLY A 86 14.40 -8.17 5.72
CA GLY A 86 13.70 -6.95 6.10
C GLY A 86 14.46 -5.65 5.81
N PHE A 87 13.96 -4.55 6.36
CA PHE A 87 14.63 -3.25 6.35
C PHE A 87 14.27 -2.47 7.61
N THR A 88 15.11 -1.50 7.97
CA THR A 88 14.87 -0.57 9.08
C THR A 88 14.55 0.84 8.57
N ALA A 89 14.00 1.68 9.44
CA ALA A 89 13.87 3.11 9.14
C ALA A 89 15.25 3.79 9.21
N GLY A 90 15.54 4.68 8.26
CA GLY A 90 16.78 5.47 8.23
C GLY A 90 16.74 6.73 9.09
N ILE A 91 15.62 7.01 9.74
CA ILE A 91 15.42 8.20 10.58
C ILE A 91 15.07 7.77 12.00
N ASP A 92 15.38 8.62 12.98
CA ASP A 92 15.08 8.37 14.38
C ASP A 92 13.61 8.66 14.71
N THR A 93 13.11 8.02 15.77
CA THR A 93 11.80 8.31 16.35
C THR A 93 11.70 9.79 16.71
N GLY A 94 10.58 10.43 16.34
CA GLY A 94 10.37 11.86 16.58
C GLY A 94 10.98 12.80 15.54
N THR A 95 11.77 12.31 14.58
CA THR A 95 12.23 13.12 13.43
C THR A 95 11.06 13.67 12.60
N ARG A 96 9.96 12.94 12.61
CA ARG A 96 8.74 13.23 11.86
C ARG A 96 7.54 13.28 12.78
N SER A 97 6.72 14.30 12.62
CA SER A 97 5.49 14.50 13.38
C SER A 97 4.46 15.26 12.54
N LEU A 98 3.19 15.08 12.91
CA LEU A 98 2.06 15.80 12.35
C LEU A 98 1.28 16.47 13.47
N GLU A 99 0.91 17.72 13.26
CA GLU A 99 0.11 18.52 14.18
C GLU A 99 -1.00 19.25 13.43
N PHE A 100 -2.11 19.59 14.11
CA PHE A 100 -3.18 20.40 13.51
C PHE A 100 -3.16 21.82 14.06
N ARG A 101 -3.42 22.81 13.20
CA ARG A 101 -3.49 24.22 13.61
C ARG A 101 -4.76 24.58 14.38
N THR A 102 -5.84 23.86 14.13
CA THR A 102 -7.14 24.11 14.76
C THR A 102 -7.46 23.02 15.78
N ALA A 103 -8.41 23.26 16.67
CA ALA A 103 -9.00 22.20 17.49
C ALA A 103 -9.87 21.26 16.65
N ALA A 104 -10.15 20.06 17.16
CA ALA A 104 -11.12 19.15 16.55
C ALA A 104 -12.48 19.83 16.41
N PHE A 105 -13.19 19.58 15.30
CA PHE A 105 -14.51 20.19 15.10
C PHE A 105 -15.62 19.40 15.81
N GLY A 106 -15.27 18.43 16.66
CA GLY A 106 -16.16 17.65 17.54
C GLY A 106 -15.64 16.23 17.74
N ASN A 107 -16.19 15.49 18.72
CA ASN A 107 -15.82 14.09 18.96
C ASN A 107 -16.44 13.16 17.91
N THR A 108 -15.97 13.30 16.67
CA THR A 108 -16.33 12.45 15.52
C THR A 108 -15.31 11.34 15.39
N ASP A 109 -15.77 10.16 15.00
CA ASP A 109 -14.97 9.03 14.52
C ASP A 109 -13.85 9.46 13.55
N LEU A 110 -14.09 10.45 12.68
CA LEU A 110 -13.09 11.01 11.77
C LEU A 110 -11.97 11.78 12.49
N ASP A 111 -12.31 12.63 13.47
CA ASP A 111 -11.30 13.36 14.25
C ASP A 111 -10.50 12.41 15.17
N GLU A 112 -11.14 11.38 15.73
CA GLU A 112 -10.47 10.32 16.48
C GLU A 112 -9.50 9.51 15.59
N THR A 113 -9.93 9.18 14.37
CA THR A 113 -9.08 8.53 13.36
C THR A 113 -7.86 9.37 13.02
N LEU A 114 -8.05 10.67 12.78
CA LEU A 114 -6.94 11.59 12.49
C LEU A 114 -6.00 11.71 13.70
N ALA A 115 -6.54 11.82 14.93
CA ALA A 115 -5.73 11.87 16.15
C ALA A 115 -4.87 10.60 16.32
N MET A 116 -5.46 9.42 16.07
CA MET A 116 -4.75 8.14 16.09
C MET A 116 -3.61 8.10 15.07
N ALA A 117 -3.89 8.55 13.83
CA ALA A 117 -2.90 8.61 12.75
C ALA A 117 -1.74 9.57 13.07
N LEU A 118 -2.04 10.72 13.68
CA LEU A 118 -1.04 11.69 14.11
C LEU A 118 -0.15 11.16 15.24
N ALA A 119 -0.75 10.48 16.21
CA ALA A 119 -0.05 9.98 17.39
C ALA A 119 0.85 8.78 17.09
N THR A 120 0.41 7.90 16.18
CA THR A 120 1.06 6.60 15.98
C THR A 120 1.64 6.40 14.59
N GLY A 121 1.31 7.26 13.62
CA GLY A 121 1.59 7.05 12.20
C GLY A 121 0.62 6.08 11.51
N TRP A 122 -0.33 5.50 12.24
CA TRP A 122 -1.31 4.55 11.73
C TRP A 122 -2.71 4.87 12.24
N ALA A 123 -3.72 4.55 11.44
CA ALA A 123 -5.10 4.43 11.94
C ALA A 123 -5.88 3.44 11.08
N LEU A 124 -6.76 2.69 11.71
CA LEU A 124 -7.79 1.89 11.07
C LEU A 124 -9.15 2.51 11.40
N HIS A 125 -9.76 3.17 10.42
CA HIS A 125 -11.14 3.60 10.50
C HIS A 125 -12.04 2.43 10.10
N GLU A 126 -12.60 1.75 11.08
CA GLU A 126 -13.38 0.55 10.87
C GLU A 126 -14.88 0.82 10.88
N LEU A 127 -15.52 0.59 9.74
CA LEU A 127 -16.96 0.67 9.58
C LEU A 127 -17.62 -0.66 9.98
N PRO A 128 -18.91 -0.65 10.37
CA PRO A 128 -19.62 -1.86 10.76
C PRO A 128 -19.63 -2.92 9.66
N ARG A 129 -19.57 -4.20 10.10
CA ARG A 129 -19.59 -5.36 9.21
C ARG A 129 -20.79 -5.30 8.26
N ARG A 130 -20.50 -5.33 6.96
CA ARG A 130 -21.50 -5.40 5.90
C ARG A 130 -20.87 -5.93 4.63
N HIS A 131 -21.57 -6.82 3.93
CA HIS A 131 -21.22 -7.15 2.57
C HIS A 131 -21.72 -6.08 1.61
N VAL A 132 -20.82 -5.59 0.79
CA VAL A 132 -21.08 -4.52 -0.17
C VAL A 132 -20.81 -5.00 -1.59
N PRO A 133 -21.47 -4.39 -2.60
CA PRO A 133 -21.03 -4.55 -3.98
C PRO A 133 -19.56 -4.12 -4.14
N ARG A 134 -19.00 -4.35 -5.33
CA ARG A 134 -17.58 -4.05 -5.64
C ARG A 134 -17.11 -2.65 -5.21
N THR A 135 -18.01 -1.67 -5.20
CA THR A 135 -17.71 -0.32 -4.72
C THR A 135 -18.64 0.07 -3.59
N ASP A 136 -18.05 0.31 -2.41
CA ASP A 136 -18.74 0.73 -1.21
C ASP A 136 -18.75 2.25 -1.08
N ALA A 137 -19.90 2.86 -1.36
CA ALA A 137 -20.08 4.30 -1.30
C ALA A 137 -19.72 4.90 0.07
N GLN A 138 -19.93 4.17 1.18
CA GLN A 138 -19.62 4.68 2.52
C GLN A 138 -18.11 4.80 2.71
N THR A 139 -17.33 3.75 2.41
CA THR A 139 -15.85 3.81 2.51
C THR A 139 -15.26 4.91 1.63
N ILE A 140 -15.82 5.11 0.43
CA ILE A 140 -15.39 6.13 -0.53
C ILE A 140 -15.67 7.53 0.01
N GLN A 141 -16.86 7.75 0.57
CA GLN A 141 -17.22 9.02 1.17
C GLN A 141 -16.39 9.29 2.43
N THR A 142 -16.15 8.29 3.28
CA THR A 142 -15.27 8.39 4.45
C THR A 142 -13.85 8.78 4.04
N ALA A 143 -13.30 8.18 2.98
CA ALA A 143 -11.97 8.53 2.47
C ALA A 143 -11.87 10.00 2.07
N ALA A 144 -12.87 10.49 1.32
CA ALA A 144 -12.94 11.89 0.93
C ALA A 144 -13.13 12.82 2.14
N ASN A 145 -13.96 12.43 3.11
CA ASN A 145 -14.21 13.21 4.32
C ASN A 145 -12.96 13.31 5.19
N LEU A 146 -12.18 12.23 5.37
CA LEU A 146 -10.91 12.27 6.11
C LEU A 146 -9.89 13.18 5.44
N ALA A 147 -9.76 13.13 4.11
CA ALA A 147 -8.87 14.02 3.37
C ALA A 147 -9.31 15.49 3.49
N GLY A 148 -10.60 15.76 3.32
CA GLY A 148 -11.17 17.11 3.50
C GLY A 148 -10.94 17.62 4.92
N ARG A 149 -11.19 16.78 5.93
CA ARG A 149 -11.00 17.08 7.35
C ARG A 149 -9.55 17.39 7.68
N LEU A 150 -8.59 16.62 7.15
CA LEU A 150 -7.16 16.86 7.32
C LEU A 150 -6.76 18.24 6.76
N LEU A 151 -7.29 18.63 5.59
CA LEU A 151 -7.08 19.95 5.00
C LEU A 151 -7.75 21.06 5.82
N ASP A 152 -8.99 20.88 6.24
CA ASP A 152 -9.75 21.85 7.04
C ASP A 152 -9.09 22.11 8.40
N ARG A 153 -8.51 21.07 9.00
CA ARG A 153 -7.78 21.15 10.27
C ARG A 153 -6.39 21.78 10.15
N GLY A 154 -5.90 21.93 8.91
CA GLY A 154 -4.59 22.50 8.60
C GLY A 154 -3.44 21.70 9.21
N ALA A 155 -3.22 20.48 8.71
CA ALA A 155 -2.10 19.63 9.14
C ALA A 155 -0.75 20.28 8.84
N VAL A 156 0.14 20.33 9.83
CA VAL A 156 1.53 20.77 9.73
C VAL A 156 2.41 19.55 9.93
N ALA A 157 3.26 19.26 8.95
CA ALA A 157 4.23 18.19 9.02
C ALA A 157 5.62 18.73 9.34
N THR A 158 6.23 18.21 10.40
CA THR A 158 7.64 18.41 10.70
C THR A 158 8.41 17.21 10.18
N CYS A 159 9.56 17.46 9.54
CA CYS A 159 10.43 16.39 9.06
C CYS A 159 11.88 16.86 8.94
N GLU A 160 12.77 15.94 8.59
CA GLU A 160 14.18 16.21 8.32
C GLU A 160 14.42 17.29 7.25
N ARG A 161 13.47 17.46 6.32
CA ARG A 161 13.50 18.48 5.25
C ARG A 161 12.91 19.83 5.67
N HIS A 162 12.03 19.83 6.68
CA HIS A 162 11.27 20.99 7.14
C HIS A 162 11.14 20.93 8.67
N ARG A 163 12.20 21.36 9.38
CA ARG A 163 12.30 21.22 10.83
C ARG A 163 11.38 22.18 11.59
N ASP A 164 11.03 23.32 10.98
CA ASP A 164 10.12 24.32 11.56
C ASP A 164 8.64 24.01 11.28
N GLY A 165 8.36 22.85 10.68
CA GLY A 165 7.02 22.45 10.26
C GLY A 165 6.59 23.11 8.94
N ARG A 166 5.87 22.35 8.12
CA ARG A 166 5.29 22.82 6.86
C ARG A 166 3.82 22.49 6.81
N LEU A 167 2.98 23.49 6.51
CA LEU A 167 1.56 23.25 6.25
C LEU A 167 1.41 22.32 5.03
N LEU A 168 0.68 21.24 5.21
CA LEU A 168 0.36 20.30 4.14
C LEU A 168 -0.70 20.89 3.22
N ASP A 169 -0.52 20.67 1.93
CA ASP A 169 -1.52 20.94 0.93
C ASP A 169 -2.13 19.63 0.41
N ALA A 170 -3.15 19.75 -0.46
CA ALA A 170 -3.85 18.60 -1.01
C ALA A 170 -2.93 17.64 -1.81
N THR A 171 -1.84 18.13 -2.41
CA THR A 171 -0.91 17.32 -3.19
C THR A 171 0.02 16.46 -2.32
N ASP A 172 0.13 16.79 -1.03
CA ASP A 172 0.84 15.99 -0.02
C ASP A 172 0.05 14.76 0.45
N ILE A 173 -1.22 14.64 0.01
CA ILE A 173 -2.16 13.60 0.42
C ILE A 173 -2.47 12.71 -0.77
N ALA A 174 -2.45 11.40 -0.55
CA ALA A 174 -2.95 10.43 -1.51
C ALA A 174 -4.09 9.58 -0.95
N ILE A 175 -5.07 9.27 -1.81
CA ILE A 175 -6.07 8.24 -1.57
C ILE A 175 -5.82 7.06 -2.51
N GLY A 176 -5.50 5.92 -1.91
CA GLY A 176 -5.21 4.67 -2.59
C GLY A 176 -6.43 3.74 -2.59
N VAL A 177 -6.78 3.23 -3.77
CA VAL A 177 -7.89 2.29 -3.97
C VAL A 177 -7.47 1.08 -4.80
N ALA A 178 -8.26 0.01 -4.80
CA ALA A 178 -7.97 -1.17 -5.61
C ALA A 178 -8.34 -0.97 -7.09
N HIS A 179 -9.46 -0.29 -7.38
CA HIS A 179 -10.03 -0.20 -8.72
C HIS A 179 -10.10 1.24 -9.25
N ARG A 180 -10.08 1.40 -10.58
CA ARG A 180 -10.12 2.73 -11.24
C ARG A 180 -11.45 3.45 -11.03
N ASP A 181 -12.57 2.73 -11.06
CA ASP A 181 -13.89 3.30 -10.81
C ASP A 181 -14.07 3.79 -9.37
N GLN A 182 -13.45 3.10 -8.39
CA GLN A 182 -13.37 3.59 -7.01
C GLN A 182 -12.63 4.93 -6.96
N ALA A 183 -11.54 5.07 -7.73
CA ALA A 183 -10.80 6.33 -7.79
C ALA A 183 -11.65 7.46 -8.36
N ASP A 184 -12.43 7.20 -9.41
CA ASP A 184 -13.34 8.19 -10.00
C ASP A 184 -14.43 8.62 -9.00
N LEU A 185 -14.97 7.67 -8.24
CA LEU A 185 -15.97 7.96 -7.20
C LEU A 185 -15.39 8.73 -6.01
N VAL A 186 -14.15 8.45 -5.59
CA VAL A 186 -13.45 9.26 -4.58
C VAL A 186 -13.25 10.68 -5.09
N ARG A 187 -12.81 10.89 -6.35
CA ARG A 187 -12.65 12.25 -6.90
C ARG A 187 -13.97 13.02 -6.94
N ALA A 188 -15.07 12.34 -7.29
CA ALA A 188 -16.39 12.92 -7.23
C ALA A 188 -16.81 13.26 -5.77
N ALA A 189 -16.48 12.41 -4.80
CA ALA A 189 -16.75 12.66 -3.38
C ALA A 189 -15.91 13.83 -2.84
N LEU A 190 -14.62 13.92 -3.19
CA LEU A 190 -13.72 15.03 -2.84
C LEU A 190 -14.25 16.37 -3.36
N SER A 191 -14.77 16.39 -4.59
CA SER A 191 -15.35 17.61 -5.19
C SER A 191 -16.61 18.09 -4.48
N ARG A 192 -17.27 17.21 -3.70
CA ARG A 192 -18.41 17.54 -2.85
C ARG A 192 -18.03 17.84 -1.40
N THR A 193 -16.75 17.68 -1.04
CA THR A 193 -16.29 18.18 0.27
C THR A 193 -16.33 19.70 0.25
N GLY A 194 -16.60 20.31 1.41
CA GLY A 194 -16.67 21.78 1.52
C GLY A 194 -15.32 22.49 1.29
N ASN A 195 -14.21 21.74 1.16
CA ASN A 195 -12.88 22.29 0.98
C ASN A 195 -12.53 22.44 -0.52
N PRO A 196 -12.25 23.67 -1.00
CA PRO A 196 -11.98 23.91 -2.42
C PRO A 196 -10.69 23.23 -2.93
N ASN A 197 -9.75 22.91 -2.03
CA ASN A 197 -8.50 22.26 -2.39
C ASN A 197 -8.61 20.73 -2.43
N ALA A 198 -9.66 20.13 -1.87
CA ALA A 198 -9.80 18.67 -1.77
C ALA A 198 -9.78 17.97 -3.15
N ALA A 199 -10.27 18.64 -4.20
CA ALA A 199 -10.21 18.11 -5.56
C ALA A 199 -8.78 17.90 -6.09
N ARG A 200 -7.77 18.53 -5.47
CA ARG A 200 -6.35 18.37 -5.82
C ARG A 200 -5.68 17.19 -5.11
N VAL A 201 -6.37 16.50 -4.20
CA VAL A 201 -5.87 15.29 -3.53
C VAL A 201 -5.60 14.21 -4.56
N VAL A 202 -4.46 13.53 -4.42
CA VAL A 202 -4.04 12.53 -5.41
C VAL A 202 -4.81 11.23 -5.18
N VAL A 203 -5.75 10.91 -6.07
CA VAL A 203 -6.51 9.65 -6.00
C VAL A 203 -6.06 8.70 -7.09
N ASN A 204 -5.60 7.50 -6.75
CA ASN A 204 -5.14 6.52 -7.73
C ASN A 204 -5.16 5.07 -7.19
N THR A 205 -4.96 4.12 -8.10
CA THR A 205 -4.73 2.71 -7.74
C THR A 205 -3.27 2.46 -7.36
N ALA A 206 -3.00 1.33 -6.70
CA ALA A 206 -1.64 0.89 -6.32
C ALA A 206 -0.62 1.07 -7.47
N ASN A 207 -0.92 0.56 -8.66
CA ASN A 207 -0.03 0.64 -9.83
C ASN A 207 0.37 2.08 -10.19
N ARG A 208 -0.51 3.06 -9.99
CA ARG A 208 -0.24 4.47 -10.31
C ARG A 208 0.39 5.25 -9.15
N LEU A 209 0.31 4.72 -7.94
CA LEU A 209 0.97 5.27 -6.75
C LEU A 209 2.39 4.69 -6.57
N GLN A 210 2.72 3.61 -7.29
CA GLN A 210 4.05 3.01 -7.26
C GLN A 210 5.13 4.03 -7.62
N GLY A 211 6.24 4.01 -6.88
CA GLY A 211 7.35 4.96 -7.04
C GLY A 211 7.10 6.37 -6.51
N ARG A 212 5.89 6.70 -6.04
CA ARG A 212 5.56 8.03 -5.48
C ARG A 212 5.61 8.01 -3.95
N GLU A 213 5.75 9.18 -3.35
CA GLU A 213 5.69 9.39 -1.90
C GLU A 213 4.78 10.56 -1.54
N PHE A 214 4.15 10.46 -0.37
CA PHE A 214 3.20 11.44 0.16
C PHE A 214 3.43 11.61 1.65
N GLU A 215 3.01 12.72 2.23
CA GLU A 215 3.09 12.92 3.69
C GLU A 215 2.06 12.02 4.37
N VAL A 216 0.81 12.02 3.87
CA VAL A 216 -0.28 11.18 4.39
C VAL A 216 -0.92 10.37 3.27
N VAL A 217 -1.17 9.08 3.55
CA VAL A 217 -1.88 8.19 2.62
C VAL A 217 -3.13 7.64 3.30
N ILE A 218 -4.26 7.73 2.62
CA ILE A 218 -5.54 7.12 3.01
C ILE A 218 -5.81 5.95 2.07
N VAL A 219 -6.03 4.76 2.61
CA VAL A 219 -6.20 3.52 1.86
C VAL A 219 -7.60 2.99 2.07
N VAL A 220 -8.34 2.77 0.98
CA VAL A 220 -9.55 1.94 1.04
C VAL A 220 -9.12 0.49 0.88
N HIS A 221 -9.28 -0.31 1.94
CA HIS A 221 -8.74 -1.66 1.98
C HIS A 221 -9.36 -2.55 0.87
N PRO A 222 -8.57 -3.26 0.05
CA PRO A 222 -9.08 -4.06 -1.08
C PRO A 222 -10.11 -5.12 -0.71
N LEU A 223 -9.99 -5.71 0.48
CA LEU A 223 -10.90 -6.73 1.01
C LEU A 223 -12.11 -6.18 1.77
N SER A 224 -12.23 -4.85 1.92
CA SER A 224 -13.31 -4.23 2.68
C SER A 224 -14.69 -4.62 2.14
N GLY A 225 -15.52 -5.24 3.00
CA GLY A 225 -16.90 -5.61 2.71
C GLY A 225 -17.09 -6.68 1.62
N ARG A 226 -16.02 -7.36 1.21
CA ARG A 226 -16.09 -8.45 0.23
C ARG A 226 -16.69 -9.71 0.86
N ARG A 227 -17.11 -10.64 -0.02
CA ARG A 227 -17.52 -12.01 0.36
C ARG A 227 -16.45 -13.05 0.03
N ASP A 228 -15.56 -12.69 -0.88
CA ASP A 228 -14.53 -13.54 -1.46
C ASP A 228 -13.18 -12.79 -1.50
N ALA A 229 -12.11 -13.49 -1.19
CA ALA A 229 -10.74 -13.00 -1.34
C ALA A 229 -10.17 -13.56 -2.66
N THR A 230 -10.26 -12.78 -3.75
CA THR A 230 -9.69 -13.21 -5.04
C THR A 230 -8.18 -12.98 -5.07
N SER A 231 -7.46 -13.70 -5.95
CA SER A 231 -6.00 -13.54 -6.15
C SER A 231 -5.59 -12.10 -6.46
N PHE A 232 -6.45 -11.32 -7.12
CA PHE A 232 -6.22 -9.89 -7.37
C PHE A 232 -6.23 -9.07 -6.07
N HIS A 233 -7.13 -9.37 -5.14
CA HIS A 233 -7.25 -8.64 -3.86
C HIS A 233 -6.23 -9.11 -2.84
N LEU A 234 -5.80 -10.36 -2.95
CA LEU A 234 -4.71 -10.94 -2.18
C LEU A 234 -3.34 -10.62 -2.80
N GLU A 235 -3.23 -9.87 -3.89
CA GLU A 235 -1.91 -9.54 -4.44
C GLU A 235 -1.12 -8.69 -3.42
N ALA A 236 -0.15 -9.32 -2.73
CA ALA A 236 0.61 -8.71 -1.62
C ALA A 236 1.22 -7.37 -2.02
N GLY A 237 1.77 -7.30 -3.24
CA GLY A 237 2.38 -6.08 -3.79
C GLY A 237 1.43 -4.89 -3.86
N ARG A 238 0.11 -5.10 -4.03
CA ARG A 238 -0.87 -4.00 -4.01
C ARG A 238 -1.00 -3.40 -2.63
N LEU A 239 -1.21 -4.25 -1.62
CA LEU A 239 -1.32 -3.76 -0.24
C LEU A 239 0.00 -3.13 0.19
N CYS A 240 1.14 -3.76 -0.14
CA CYS A 240 2.47 -3.21 0.12
C CYS A 240 2.60 -1.79 -0.42
N VAL A 241 2.31 -1.59 -1.71
CA VAL A 241 2.39 -0.26 -2.33
C VAL A 241 1.48 0.71 -1.59
N LEU A 242 0.21 0.37 -1.38
CA LEU A 242 -0.78 1.25 -0.75
C LEU A 242 -0.37 1.67 0.68
N THR A 243 0.16 0.76 1.48
CA THR A 243 0.51 1.02 2.89
C THR A 243 1.92 1.59 3.07
N SER A 244 2.76 1.66 2.02
CA SER A 244 4.16 2.12 2.13
C SER A 244 4.50 3.40 1.36
N ARG A 245 3.49 4.15 0.87
CA ARG A 245 3.71 5.44 0.19
C ARG A 245 3.76 6.66 1.12
N HIS A 246 3.46 6.49 2.41
CA HIS A 246 3.42 7.58 3.38
C HIS A 246 4.80 7.88 3.99
N ARG A 247 5.03 9.14 4.36
CA ARG A 247 6.20 9.58 5.14
C ARG A 247 5.87 9.86 6.60
N GLN A 248 4.63 10.24 6.88
CA GLN A 248 4.16 10.62 8.21
C GLN A 248 3.13 9.62 8.75
N ALA A 249 2.03 9.42 8.01
CA ALA A 249 0.93 8.57 8.49
C ALA A 249 0.18 7.83 7.39
N CYS A 250 -0.32 6.65 7.71
CA CYS A 250 -1.19 5.84 6.87
C CYS A 250 -2.52 5.56 7.57
N ILE A 251 -3.63 5.91 6.92
CA ILE A 251 -4.98 5.67 7.42
C ILE A 251 -5.63 4.62 6.54
N VAL A 252 -6.02 3.49 7.11
CA VAL A 252 -6.73 2.42 6.42
C VAL A 252 -8.21 2.51 6.76
N ILE A 253 -9.06 2.45 5.73
CA ILE A 253 -10.51 2.44 5.86
C ILE A 253 -10.98 1.05 5.42
N ALA A 254 -11.70 0.39 6.31
CA ALA A 254 -12.20 -0.95 6.07
C ALA A 254 -13.53 -1.17 6.77
N ARG A 255 -14.26 -2.20 6.34
CA ARG A 255 -15.32 -2.80 7.14
C ARG A 255 -14.74 -3.90 8.02
N GLU A 256 -15.34 -4.05 9.19
CA GLU A 256 -15.10 -5.19 10.07
C GLU A 256 -15.30 -6.53 9.33
N GLY A 257 -14.45 -7.52 9.66
CA GLY A 257 -14.55 -8.89 9.17
C GLY A 257 -13.54 -9.30 8.10
N ILE A 258 -12.50 -8.49 7.86
CA ILE A 258 -11.41 -8.87 6.94
C ILE A 258 -10.64 -10.08 7.46
N THR A 259 -10.33 -10.14 8.75
CA THR A 259 -9.63 -11.29 9.37
C THR A 259 -10.46 -12.57 9.23
N ASP A 260 -11.77 -12.53 9.51
CA ASP A 260 -12.66 -13.68 9.30
C ASP A 260 -12.72 -14.11 7.83
N LEU A 261 -12.70 -13.16 6.90
CA LEU A 261 -12.65 -13.46 5.47
C LEU A 261 -11.34 -14.17 5.10
N LEU A 262 -10.22 -13.72 5.66
CA LEU A 262 -8.92 -14.36 5.45
C LEU A 262 -8.90 -15.76 6.09
N ASP A 263 -9.38 -15.92 7.31
CA ASP A 263 -9.41 -17.22 8.01
C ASP A 263 -10.30 -18.25 7.31
N SER A 264 -11.39 -17.81 6.70
CA SER A 264 -12.30 -18.67 5.91
C SER A 264 -11.80 -18.99 4.50
N HIS A 265 -10.79 -18.27 4.01
CA HIS A 265 -10.20 -18.46 2.68
C HIS A 265 -8.67 -18.53 2.78
N PRO A 266 -8.11 -19.61 3.36
CA PRO A 266 -6.67 -19.84 3.28
C PRO A 266 -6.25 -19.87 1.81
N SER A 267 -5.03 -19.40 1.51
CA SER A 267 -4.50 -19.39 0.14
C SER A 267 -4.61 -20.79 -0.47
N THR A 268 -5.47 -20.93 -1.49
CA THR A 268 -5.74 -22.19 -2.21
C THR A 268 -5.12 -22.18 -3.61
N ASP A 269 -4.22 -21.24 -3.89
CA ASP A 269 -3.55 -21.15 -5.17
C ASP A 269 -2.84 -22.48 -5.47
N PRO A 270 -3.11 -23.11 -6.63
CA PRO A 270 -2.54 -24.41 -6.96
C PRO A 270 -1.02 -24.32 -6.96
N VAL A 271 -0.37 -25.25 -6.26
CA VAL A 271 1.09 -25.36 -6.27
C VAL A 271 1.52 -25.80 -7.66
N HIS A 272 2.16 -24.90 -8.39
CA HIS A 272 2.72 -25.19 -9.71
C HIS A 272 4.13 -25.76 -9.56
N LEU A 273 4.34 -26.99 -10.03
CA LEU A 273 5.66 -27.61 -10.07
C LEU A 273 6.61 -26.76 -10.92
N SER A 274 7.83 -26.52 -10.42
CA SER A 274 8.86 -25.67 -11.06
C SER A 274 8.58 -24.16 -11.06
N VAL A 275 7.57 -23.70 -10.31
CA VAL A 275 7.37 -22.27 -10.02
C VAL A 275 7.86 -22.02 -8.59
N PRO A 276 8.85 -21.13 -8.37
CA PRO A 276 9.19 -20.68 -7.02
C PRO A 276 7.95 -20.11 -6.34
N ALA A 277 7.70 -20.47 -5.08
CA ALA A 277 6.57 -19.92 -4.35
C ALA A 277 6.62 -18.39 -4.37
N LYS A 278 5.48 -17.76 -4.69
CA LYS A 278 5.37 -16.31 -4.80
C LYS A 278 5.39 -15.72 -3.39
N PHE A 279 6.51 -15.09 -3.05
CA PHE A 279 6.71 -14.46 -1.76
C PHE A 279 6.77 -12.93 -1.91
N PRO A 280 6.19 -12.17 -0.98
CA PRO A 280 5.40 -12.62 0.19
C PRO A 280 4.02 -13.17 -0.19
N ASP A 281 3.46 -14.09 0.62
CA ASP A 281 2.08 -14.53 0.46
C ASP A 281 1.13 -13.38 0.79
N GLY A 282 0.25 -13.09 -0.16
CA GLY A 282 -0.83 -12.13 -0.04
C GLY A 282 -1.67 -12.25 1.19
N TRP A 283 -2.06 -13.48 1.50
CA TRP A 283 -2.91 -13.79 2.63
C TRP A 283 -2.20 -13.46 3.94
N GLU A 284 -0.97 -13.95 4.12
CA GLU A 284 -0.14 -13.71 5.31
C GLU A 284 0.14 -12.22 5.50
N ALA A 285 0.50 -11.50 4.44
CA ALA A 285 0.76 -10.08 4.49
C ALA A 285 -0.46 -9.26 4.94
N ASN A 286 -1.67 -9.63 4.46
CA ASN A 286 -2.91 -9.00 4.93
C ASN A 286 -3.16 -9.31 6.40
N GLN A 287 -2.92 -10.54 6.86
CA GLN A 287 -3.10 -10.92 8.26
C GLN A 287 -2.18 -10.11 9.19
N VAL A 288 -0.89 -10.00 8.86
CA VAL A 288 0.08 -9.22 9.65
C VAL A 288 -0.35 -7.76 9.76
N VAL A 289 -0.69 -7.12 8.63
CA VAL A 289 -1.10 -5.70 8.63
C VAL A 289 -2.40 -5.51 9.42
N MET A 290 -3.41 -6.35 9.18
CA MET A 290 -4.70 -6.21 9.85
C MET A 290 -4.64 -6.53 11.35
N ALA A 291 -3.87 -7.54 11.76
CA ALA A 291 -3.67 -7.86 13.17
C ALA A 291 -3.07 -6.67 13.93
N LYS A 292 -2.03 -6.04 13.37
CA LYS A 292 -1.40 -4.83 13.95
C LYS A 292 -2.39 -3.67 14.05
N LEU A 293 -3.11 -3.40 12.96
CA LEU A 293 -4.06 -2.29 12.89
C LEU A 293 -5.23 -2.46 13.86
N ILE A 294 -5.79 -3.67 13.95
CA ILE A 294 -6.92 -3.98 14.84
C ILE A 294 -6.50 -3.91 16.31
N ALA A 295 -5.31 -4.41 16.65
CA ALA A 295 -4.82 -4.44 18.02
C ALA A 295 -4.53 -3.04 18.57
N ASP A 296 -3.85 -2.19 17.79
CA ASP A 296 -3.20 -0.99 18.32
C ASP A 296 -3.75 0.32 17.76
N HIS A 297 -4.46 0.29 16.63
CA HIS A 297 -4.75 1.49 15.84
C HIS A 297 -6.21 1.60 15.37
N ARG A 298 -7.12 0.81 15.96
CA ARG A 298 -8.53 0.76 15.58
C ARG A 298 -9.34 1.92 16.15
N VAL A 299 -10.14 2.55 15.28
CA VAL A 299 -11.21 3.48 15.64
C VAL A 299 -12.50 2.90 15.05
N ALA A 300 -13.42 2.50 15.92
CA ALA A 300 -14.71 1.94 15.54
C ALA A 300 -15.70 3.08 15.26
N ALA A 301 -16.22 3.12 14.03
CA ALA A 301 -17.14 4.15 13.53
C ALA A 301 -18.60 3.67 13.47
#